data_AF-A0A941VDF0-F1
#
_entry.id   AF-A0A941VDF0-F1
#
_cell.length_a   1.000
_cell.length_b   1.000
_cell.length_c   1.000
_cell.angle_alpha   90.00
_cell.angle_beta   90.00
_cell.angle_gamma   90.00
#
_symmetry.space_group_name_H-M   'P 1'
#
loop_
_entity.id
_entity.type
_entity.pdbx_description
1 polymer ?
#
loop_
_entity_poly.entity_id
_entity_poly.type
_entity_poly.pdbx_seq_one_letter_code
_entity_poly.pdbx_strand_id
1 'polypeptide(L)'
;MSEPQQLSLIEARVLAVLIEKQATVPDTYPLSLNALVTGCNQKTARDPVMEISEAEALAAIDNLRGHSLIIESSGSRVTKYAHNMGRVYQLPTPSVAILTTLILRGPQTLAELRANAERLYRFADASSLEAFLEELSTRAAAPLAILLPRAPGARESRWAHLLCGTPELPPASAGPERVSSSGLGAELAGLREEVAQLRAEVAELKAELKALLS
;
A
#
# COMPACT_ATOMS: atom_id res chain seq x y z
N MET A 1 5.95 -20.60 -18.77
CA MET A 1 5.08 -19.51 -18.30
C MET A 1 5.98 -18.58 -17.52
N SER A 2 6.25 -17.38 -18.02
CA SER A 2 7.08 -16.41 -17.27
C SER A 2 6.31 -16.00 -16.02
N GLU A 3 6.94 -16.11 -14.85
CA GLU A 3 6.38 -15.58 -13.62
C GLU A 3 6.04 -14.09 -13.82
N PRO A 4 4.94 -13.58 -13.22
CA PRO A 4 4.64 -12.16 -13.28
C PRO A 4 5.82 -11.38 -12.71
N GLN A 5 6.44 -10.54 -13.54
CA GLN A 5 7.55 -9.69 -13.12
C GLN A 5 7.09 -8.82 -11.95
N GLN A 6 7.74 -8.99 -10.80
CA GLN A 6 7.50 -8.16 -9.63
C GLN A 6 8.05 -6.75 -9.88
N LEU A 7 7.20 -5.74 -9.78
CA LEU A 7 7.57 -4.34 -9.89
C LEU A 7 8.10 -3.82 -8.55
N SER A 8 9.04 -2.89 -8.61
CA SER A 8 9.37 -2.05 -7.46
C SER A 8 8.23 -1.07 -7.15
N LEU A 9 8.24 -0.52 -5.93
CA LEU A 9 7.26 0.50 -5.53
C LEU A 9 7.30 1.74 -6.42
N ILE A 10 8.48 2.16 -6.88
CA ILE A 10 8.65 3.32 -7.75
C ILE A 10 8.10 3.02 -9.15
N GLU A 11 8.41 1.85 -9.71
CA GLU A 11 7.86 1.41 -11.01
C GLU A 11 6.33 1.34 -10.98
N ALA A 12 5.75 0.73 -9.94
CA ALA A 12 4.32 0.67 -9.78
C ALA A 12 3.70 2.08 -9.67
N ARG A 13 4.32 2.98 -8.89
CA ARG A 13 3.89 4.38 -8.76
C ARG A 13 3.89 5.11 -10.11
N VAL A 14 4.99 5.02 -10.86
CA VAL A 14 5.14 5.62 -12.19
C VAL A 14 4.05 5.11 -13.14
N LEU A 15 3.86 3.78 -13.20
CA LEU A 15 2.86 3.16 -14.05
C LEU A 15 1.44 3.61 -13.69
N ALA A 16 1.11 3.59 -12.40
CA ALA A 16 -0.22 3.96 -11.91
C ALA A 16 -0.53 5.46 -12.12
N VAL A 17 0.46 6.35 -12.01
CA VAL A 17 0.28 7.78 -12.32
C VAL A 17 -0.02 8.00 -13.79
N LEU A 18 0.67 7.30 -14.70
CA LEU A 18 0.36 7.39 -16.13
C LEU A 18 -1.09 6.98 -16.43
N ILE A 19 -1.57 5.89 -15.80
CA ILE A 19 -2.95 5.42 -15.93
C ILE A 19 -3.93 6.46 -15.35
N GLU A 20 -3.66 6.94 -14.14
CA GLU A 20 -4.48 7.95 -13.47
C GLU A 20 -4.64 9.20 -14.33
N LYS A 21 -3.53 9.71 -14.89
CA LYS A 21 -3.55 10.95 -15.68
C LYS A 21 -4.15 10.76 -17.06
N GLN A 22 -4.03 9.57 -17.67
CA GLN A 22 -4.76 9.28 -18.91
C GLN A 22 -6.28 9.44 -18.71
N ALA A 23 -6.81 8.95 -17.60
CA ALA A 23 -8.25 9.02 -17.32
C ALA A 23 -8.70 10.40 -16.82
N THR A 24 -7.90 11.06 -15.99
CA THR A 24 -8.34 12.27 -15.27
C THR A 24 -7.97 13.59 -15.92
N VAL A 25 -6.93 13.60 -16.77
CA VAL A 25 -6.40 14.81 -17.45
C VAL A 25 -5.94 14.47 -18.88
N PRO A 26 -6.83 13.95 -19.74
CA PRO A 26 -6.47 13.42 -21.06
C PRO A 26 -5.77 14.46 -21.96
N ASP A 27 -6.08 15.74 -21.82
CA ASP A 27 -5.47 16.83 -22.62
C ASP A 27 -3.96 16.98 -22.39
N THR A 28 -3.46 16.51 -21.25
CA THR A 28 -2.03 16.58 -20.90
C THR A 28 -1.30 15.25 -21.11
N TYR A 29 -2.04 14.19 -21.45
CA TYR A 29 -1.51 12.86 -21.71
C TYR A 29 -1.18 12.69 -23.20
N PRO A 30 -0.04 12.05 -23.57
CA PRO A 30 0.98 11.44 -22.72
C PRO A 30 1.85 12.44 -21.94
N LEU A 31 2.35 12.02 -20.77
CA LEU A 31 3.04 12.91 -19.82
C LEU A 31 4.51 13.12 -20.18
N SER A 32 5.05 14.31 -19.89
CA SER A 32 6.50 14.50 -19.81
C SER A 32 7.04 13.97 -18.48
N LEU A 33 8.37 13.81 -18.37
CA LEU A 33 9.04 13.38 -17.13
C LEU A 33 8.62 14.24 -15.93
N ASN A 34 8.68 15.57 -16.05
CA ASN A 34 8.39 16.47 -14.93
C ASN A 34 6.92 16.37 -14.47
N ALA A 35 5.99 16.22 -15.41
CA ALA A 35 4.57 16.03 -15.08
C ALA A 35 4.34 14.69 -14.37
N LEU A 36 5.06 13.64 -14.80
CA LEU A 36 5.02 12.31 -14.19
C LEU A 36 5.58 12.32 -12.76
N VAL A 37 6.76 12.92 -12.54
CA VAL A 37 7.36 13.07 -11.20
C VAL A 37 6.43 13.87 -10.28
N THR A 38 5.88 14.99 -10.76
CA THR A 38 4.88 15.78 -10.02
C THR A 38 3.67 14.93 -9.62
N GLY A 39 3.20 14.05 -10.52
CA GLY A 39 2.12 13.11 -10.24
C GLY A 39 2.49 12.02 -9.22
N CYS A 40 3.73 11.55 -9.24
CA CYS A 40 4.23 10.54 -8.31
C CYS A 40 4.29 11.05 -6.86
N ASN A 41 4.66 12.33 -6.69
CA ASN A 41 4.91 12.97 -5.39
C ASN A 41 3.70 13.78 -4.88
N GLN A 42 2.50 13.56 -5.42
CA GLN A 42 1.30 14.22 -4.91
C GLN A 42 1.05 13.83 -3.44
N LYS A 43 0.64 14.81 -2.62
CA LYS A 43 0.32 14.56 -1.20
C LYS A 43 -1.07 13.93 -0.98
N THR A 44 -1.91 13.95 -2.00
CA THR A 44 -3.28 13.43 -1.96
C THR A 44 -3.41 12.20 -2.84
N ALA A 45 -4.27 11.27 -2.42
CA ALA A 45 -4.46 9.99 -3.12
C ALA A 45 -3.16 9.21 -3.37
N ARG A 46 -2.18 9.37 -2.46
CA ARG A 46 -0.93 8.60 -2.40
C ARG A 46 -0.78 7.99 -1.02
N ASP A 47 -0.62 6.68 -0.97
CA ASP A 47 -0.26 5.94 0.22
C ASP A 47 0.73 4.82 -0.16
N PRO A 48 2.01 4.91 0.26
CA PRO A 48 2.60 6.03 0.99
C PRO A 48 2.82 7.26 0.10
N VAL A 49 2.91 8.44 0.73
CA VAL A 49 3.46 9.63 0.06
C VAL A 49 4.94 9.38 -0.20
N MET A 50 5.41 9.70 -1.41
CA MET A 50 6.79 9.47 -1.85
C MET A 50 7.41 10.79 -2.34
N GLU A 51 8.74 10.85 -2.32
CA GLU A 51 9.54 11.93 -2.90
C GLU A 51 10.50 11.32 -3.92
N ILE A 52 9.98 10.98 -5.09
CA ILE A 52 10.73 10.37 -6.19
C ILE A 52 11.47 11.46 -6.96
N SER A 53 12.77 11.29 -7.17
CA SER A 53 13.59 12.15 -8.01
C SER A 53 13.38 11.88 -9.51
N GLU A 54 13.78 12.82 -10.37
CA GLU A 54 13.76 12.62 -11.82
C GLU A 54 14.61 11.43 -12.26
N ALA A 55 15.76 11.20 -11.60
CA ALA A 55 16.65 10.09 -11.91
C ALA A 55 16.02 8.73 -11.56
N GLU A 56 15.37 8.62 -10.41
CA GLU A 56 14.63 7.39 -10.02
C GLU A 56 13.44 7.12 -10.94
N ALA A 57 12.72 8.18 -11.32
CA ALA A 57 11.61 8.05 -12.26
C ALA A 57 12.09 7.60 -13.65
N LEU A 58 13.21 8.12 -14.15
CA LEU A 58 13.81 7.68 -15.42
C LEU A 58 14.24 6.22 -15.37
N ALA A 59 14.93 5.80 -14.30
CA ALA A 59 15.34 4.41 -14.13
C ALA A 59 14.12 3.46 -14.13
N ALA A 60 13.05 3.83 -13.44
CA ALA A 60 11.80 3.07 -13.45
C ALA A 60 11.14 3.05 -14.84
N ILE A 61 11.15 4.17 -15.57
CA ILE A 61 10.63 4.23 -16.94
C ILE A 61 11.37 3.27 -17.85
N ASP A 62 12.71 3.26 -17.79
CA ASP A 62 13.54 2.41 -18.63
C ASP A 62 13.31 0.91 -18.34
N ASN A 63 13.20 0.53 -17.06
CA ASN A 63 12.84 -0.83 -16.68
C ASN A 63 11.45 -1.23 -17.21
N LEU A 64 10.44 -0.36 -17.01
CA LEU A 64 9.07 -0.60 -17.48
C LEU A 64 8.98 -0.68 -19.02
N ARG A 65 9.82 0.07 -19.74
CA ARG A 65 9.94 -0.04 -21.20
C ARG A 65 10.50 -1.40 -21.62
N GLY A 66 11.48 -1.94 -20.89
CA GLY A 66 11.98 -3.30 -21.09
C GLY A 66 10.88 -4.36 -21.03
N HIS A 67 9.82 -4.10 -20.25
CA HIS A 67 8.63 -4.94 -20.13
C HIS A 67 7.45 -4.52 -21.01
N SER A 68 7.67 -3.58 -21.94
CA SER A 68 6.62 -3.01 -22.81
C SER A 68 5.45 -2.37 -22.06
N LEU A 69 5.61 -2.04 -20.76
CA LEU A 69 4.60 -1.41 -19.92
C LEU A 69 4.52 0.11 -20.12
N ILE A 70 5.59 0.72 -20.64
CA ILE A 70 5.63 2.11 -21.05
C ILE A 70 5.98 2.22 -22.54
N ILE A 71 5.27 3.10 -23.23
CA ILE A 71 5.52 3.51 -24.60
C ILE A 71 6.10 4.92 -24.55
N GLU A 72 7.31 5.07 -25.08
CA GLU A 72 7.95 6.37 -25.27
C GLU A 72 7.60 6.91 -26.66
N SER A 73 7.27 8.20 -26.73
CA SER A 73 7.14 8.92 -28.00
C SER A 73 8.00 10.17 -27.99
N SER A 74 8.94 10.25 -28.93
CA SER A 74 9.97 11.30 -29.02
C SER A 74 9.77 12.22 -30.23
N GLY A 75 8.56 12.25 -30.81
CA GLY A 75 8.22 13.05 -32.00
C GLY A 75 8.05 14.56 -31.77
N SER A 76 8.18 15.03 -30.53
CA SER A 76 8.14 16.45 -30.15
C SER A 76 9.44 16.86 -29.47
N ARG A 77 9.67 18.16 -29.24
CA ARG A 77 10.86 18.66 -28.51
C ARG A 77 11.01 18.07 -27.10
N VAL A 78 9.95 17.48 -26.54
CA VAL A 78 9.92 16.86 -25.22
C VAL A 78 9.47 15.41 -25.36
N THR A 79 10.24 14.48 -24.80
CA THR A 79 9.87 13.07 -24.71
C THR A 79 8.59 12.91 -23.87
N LYS A 80 7.66 12.11 -24.37
CA LYS A 80 6.41 11.79 -23.69
C LYS A 80 6.27 10.30 -23.43
N TYR A 81 5.61 9.96 -22.33
CA TYR A 81 5.43 8.61 -21.83
C TYR A 81 3.95 8.25 -21.71
N ALA A 82 3.60 7.07 -22.20
CA ALA A 82 2.27 6.47 -22.11
C ALA A 82 2.37 5.09 -21.45
N HIS A 83 1.34 4.66 -20.72
CA HIS A 83 1.26 3.29 -20.22
C HIS A 83 0.69 2.33 -21.28
N ASN A 84 0.98 1.04 -21.09
CA ASN A 84 0.48 -0.04 -21.92
C ASN A 84 -0.02 -1.25 -21.09
N MET A 85 -0.40 -0.99 -19.83
CA MET A 85 -0.70 -2.05 -18.84
C MET A 85 -1.83 -2.98 -19.30
N GLY A 86 -2.92 -2.42 -19.84
CA GLY A 86 -4.06 -3.21 -20.30
C GLY A 86 -3.72 -4.21 -21.40
N ARG A 87 -2.81 -3.86 -22.32
CA ARG A 87 -2.38 -4.79 -23.37
C ARG A 87 -1.41 -5.85 -22.84
N VAL A 88 -0.41 -5.44 -22.05
CA VAL A 88 0.60 -6.35 -21.50
C VAL A 88 -0.03 -7.40 -20.58
N TYR A 89 -0.91 -6.98 -19.67
CA TYR A 89 -1.59 -7.90 -18.77
C TYR A 89 -2.90 -8.46 -19.35
N GLN A 90 -3.31 -8.07 -20.56
CA GLN A 90 -4.58 -8.48 -21.17
C GLN A 90 -5.78 -8.20 -20.24
N LEU A 91 -5.81 -7.01 -19.67
CA LEU A 91 -6.83 -6.59 -18.70
C LEU A 91 -7.78 -5.58 -19.34
N PRO A 92 -9.09 -5.67 -19.04
CA PRO A 92 -10.02 -4.64 -19.44
C PRO A 92 -9.82 -3.38 -18.59
N THR A 93 -10.32 -2.24 -19.09
CA THR A 93 -10.23 -0.93 -18.42
C THR A 93 -10.67 -0.93 -16.95
N PRO A 94 -11.77 -1.60 -16.54
CA PRO A 94 -12.20 -1.63 -15.14
C PRO A 94 -11.13 -2.24 -14.22
N SER A 95 -10.55 -3.39 -14.61
CA SER A 95 -9.49 -4.05 -13.85
C SER A 95 -8.22 -3.22 -13.73
N VAL A 96 -7.86 -2.50 -14.80
CA VAL A 96 -6.72 -1.56 -14.80
C VAL A 96 -6.98 -0.40 -13.83
N ALA A 97 -8.21 0.13 -13.78
CA ALA A 97 -8.59 1.18 -12.82
C ALA A 97 -8.49 0.69 -11.36
N ILE A 98 -8.97 -0.52 -11.07
CA ILE A 98 -8.88 -1.14 -9.73
C ILE A 98 -7.42 -1.25 -9.28
N LEU A 99 -6.56 -1.85 -10.11
CA LEU A 99 -5.14 -2.02 -9.79
C LEU A 99 -4.46 -0.68 -9.59
N THR A 100 -4.76 0.31 -10.43
CA THR A 100 -4.24 1.67 -10.29
C THR A 100 -4.62 2.28 -8.94
N THR A 101 -5.89 2.16 -8.52
CA THR A 101 -6.33 2.67 -7.22
C THR A 101 -5.67 1.96 -6.05
N LEU A 102 -5.45 0.64 -6.14
CA LEU A 102 -4.74 -0.14 -5.12
C LEU A 102 -3.26 0.23 -5.03
N ILE A 103 -2.58 0.44 -6.15
CA ILE A 103 -1.17 0.86 -6.19
C ILE A 103 -0.99 2.26 -5.59
N LEU A 104 -1.90 3.17 -5.91
CA LEU A 104 -1.77 4.55 -5.47
C LEU A 104 -2.15 4.74 -4.00
N ARG A 105 -3.07 3.93 -3.46
CA ARG A 105 -3.71 4.19 -2.15
C ARG A 105 -3.67 3.00 -1.20
N GLY A 106 -2.87 1.98 -1.52
CA GLY A 106 -2.73 0.78 -0.71
C GLY A 106 -3.99 -0.09 -0.60
N PRO A 107 -4.02 -1.03 0.36
CA PRO A 107 -5.11 -1.95 0.54
C PRO A 107 -6.42 -1.28 0.97
N GLN A 108 -7.52 -1.54 0.25
CA GLN A 108 -8.79 -0.82 0.42
C GLN A 108 -10.00 -1.76 0.52
N THR A 109 -11.04 -1.34 1.22
CA THR A 109 -12.33 -2.04 1.20
C THR A 109 -13.04 -1.86 -0.15
N LEU A 110 -14.08 -2.65 -0.40
CA LEU A 110 -14.88 -2.53 -1.63
C LEU A 110 -15.54 -1.14 -1.75
N ALA A 111 -16.03 -0.60 -0.63
CA ALA A 111 -16.64 0.74 -0.59
C ALA A 111 -15.60 1.85 -0.86
N GLU A 112 -14.41 1.74 -0.24
CA GLU A 112 -13.29 2.67 -0.48
C GLU A 112 -12.87 2.62 -1.95
N LEU A 113 -12.66 1.43 -2.52
CA LEU A 113 -12.27 1.25 -3.92
C LEU A 113 -13.27 1.88 -4.87
N ARG A 114 -14.57 1.65 -4.66
CA ARG A 114 -15.61 2.23 -5.50
C ARG A 114 -15.54 3.76 -5.50
N ALA A 115 -15.46 4.37 -4.31
CA ALA A 115 -15.38 5.82 -4.20
C ALA A 115 -14.09 6.39 -4.81
N ASN A 116 -12.97 5.69 -4.63
CA ASN A 116 -11.64 6.15 -5.01
C ASN A 116 -11.29 5.91 -6.47
N ALA A 117 -11.91 4.91 -7.12
CA ALA A 117 -11.74 4.59 -8.53
C ALA A 117 -12.74 5.32 -9.45
N GLU A 118 -13.78 5.97 -8.92
CA GLU A 118 -14.88 6.58 -9.69
C GLU A 118 -14.41 7.50 -10.84
N ARG A 119 -13.32 8.27 -10.63
CA ARG A 119 -12.75 9.15 -11.65
C ARG A 119 -11.93 8.42 -12.72
N LEU A 120 -11.48 7.20 -12.44
CA LEU A 120 -10.77 6.34 -13.39
C LEU A 120 -11.75 5.50 -14.20
N TYR A 121 -12.72 4.90 -13.51
CA TYR A 121 -13.77 4.10 -14.09
C TYR A 121 -14.98 4.07 -13.15
N ARG A 122 -16.16 4.34 -13.72
CA ARG A 122 -17.42 4.35 -12.98
C ARG A 122 -18.06 2.97 -12.98
N PHE A 123 -18.03 2.29 -11.83
CA PHE A 123 -18.66 0.98 -11.64
C PHE A 123 -20.16 1.12 -11.44
N ALA A 124 -20.93 0.24 -12.08
CA ALA A 124 -22.39 0.24 -11.99
C ALA A 124 -22.87 0.00 -10.55
N ASP A 125 -22.33 -1.03 -9.92
CA ASP A 125 -22.61 -1.40 -8.53
C ASP A 125 -21.41 -2.06 -7.85
N ALA A 126 -21.53 -2.33 -6.54
CA ALA A 126 -20.48 -2.98 -5.76
C ALA A 126 -20.20 -4.41 -6.24
N SER A 127 -21.24 -5.15 -6.67
CA SER A 127 -21.13 -6.51 -7.19
C SER A 127 -20.31 -6.57 -8.48
N SER A 128 -20.47 -5.58 -9.36
CA SER A 128 -19.66 -5.47 -10.58
C SER A 128 -18.18 -5.25 -10.29
N LEU A 129 -17.86 -4.42 -9.29
CA LEU A 129 -16.49 -4.18 -8.84
C LEU A 129 -15.88 -5.44 -8.21
N GLU A 130 -16.66 -6.14 -7.39
CA GLU A 130 -16.25 -7.38 -6.73
C GLU A 130 -15.96 -8.50 -7.74
N ALA A 131 -16.81 -8.66 -8.77
CA ALA A 131 -16.57 -9.63 -9.85
C ALA A 131 -15.20 -9.40 -10.55
N PHE A 132 -14.83 -8.15 -10.85
CA PHE A 132 -13.52 -7.86 -11.42
C PHE A 132 -12.36 -8.13 -10.45
N LEU A 133 -12.56 -7.97 -9.13
CA LEU A 133 -11.56 -8.32 -8.11
C LEU A 133 -11.39 -9.84 -7.98
N GLU A 134 -12.49 -10.59 -8.05
CA GLU A 134 -12.48 -12.05 -8.09
C GLU A 134 -11.75 -12.58 -9.33
N GLU A 135 -12.04 -12.02 -10.51
CA GLU A 135 -11.32 -12.34 -11.75
C GLU A 135 -9.82 -12.01 -11.63
N LEU A 136 -9.46 -10.87 -11.03
CA LEU A 136 -8.06 -10.50 -10.79
C LEU A 136 -7.34 -11.44 -9.82
N SER A 137 -8.05 -12.01 -8.84
CA SER A 137 -7.47 -12.92 -7.85
C SER A 137 -7.41 -14.38 -8.29
N THR A 138 -8.25 -14.78 -9.26
CA THR A 138 -8.31 -16.14 -9.81
C THR A 138 -7.72 -16.26 -11.22
N ARG A 139 -7.12 -15.17 -11.73
CA ARG A 139 -6.55 -15.07 -13.07
C ARG A 139 -5.54 -16.19 -13.37
N ALA A 140 -5.79 -16.94 -14.45
CA ALA A 140 -5.05 -18.14 -14.82
C ALA A 140 -3.54 -17.93 -15.08
N ALA A 141 -3.16 -16.77 -15.62
CA ALA A 141 -1.75 -16.46 -15.86
C ALA A 141 -1.00 -16.22 -14.55
N ALA A 142 -1.53 -15.31 -13.74
CA ALA A 142 -1.10 -15.04 -12.37
C ALA A 142 -2.11 -14.13 -11.67
N PRO A 143 -2.35 -14.34 -10.35
CA PRO A 143 -3.19 -13.45 -9.56
C PRO A 143 -2.55 -12.07 -9.45
N LEU A 144 -3.36 -11.02 -9.61
CA LEU A 144 -2.92 -9.63 -9.53
C LEU A 144 -3.54 -8.87 -8.35
N ALA A 145 -4.53 -9.46 -7.70
CA ALA A 145 -5.15 -8.95 -6.49
C ALA A 145 -5.40 -10.08 -5.49
N ILE A 146 -5.51 -9.73 -4.21
CA ILE A 146 -5.80 -10.67 -3.12
C ILE A 146 -6.75 -10.03 -2.12
N LEU A 147 -7.70 -10.83 -1.61
CA LEU A 147 -8.52 -10.46 -0.47
C LEU A 147 -7.73 -10.75 0.81
N LEU A 148 -7.41 -9.70 1.57
CA LEU A 148 -6.68 -9.84 2.81
C LEU A 148 -7.61 -10.36 3.92
N PRO A 149 -7.07 -11.14 4.89
CA PRO A 149 -7.77 -11.47 6.11
C PRO A 149 -8.27 -10.20 6.81
N ARG A 150 -9.44 -10.27 7.44
CA ARG A 150 -9.98 -9.14 8.20
C ARG A 150 -9.04 -8.79 9.34
N ALA A 151 -8.65 -7.53 9.41
CA ALA A 151 -7.92 -7.01 10.56
C ALA A 151 -8.77 -7.12 11.83
N PRO A 152 -8.17 -7.33 13.02
CA PRO A 152 -8.89 -7.33 14.29
C PRO A 152 -9.75 -6.07 14.46
N GLY A 153 -11.04 -6.26 14.74
CA GLY A 153 -12.00 -5.15 14.91
C GLY A 153 -12.52 -4.51 13.61
N ALA A 154 -11.98 -4.87 12.43
CA ALA A 154 -12.48 -4.38 11.16
C ALA A 154 -13.77 -5.10 10.75
N ARG A 155 -14.76 -4.34 10.28
CA ARG A 155 -16.06 -4.87 9.78
C ARG A 155 -15.97 -5.48 8.38
N GLU A 156 -15.02 -5.00 7.58
CA GLU A 156 -14.86 -5.36 6.17
C GLU A 156 -13.42 -5.82 5.89
N SER A 157 -13.26 -6.73 4.93
CA SER A 157 -11.97 -7.14 4.40
C SER A 157 -11.42 -6.07 3.44
N ARG A 158 -10.10 -6.05 3.24
CA ARG A 158 -9.43 -5.15 2.31
C ARG A 158 -8.84 -5.95 1.16
N TRP A 159 -8.88 -5.41 -0.05
CA TRP A 159 -8.20 -5.93 -1.22
C TRP A 159 -6.83 -5.27 -1.37
N ALA A 160 -5.84 -6.02 -1.82
CA ALA A 160 -4.52 -5.51 -2.16
C ALA A 160 -4.07 -6.01 -3.54
N HIS A 161 -3.16 -5.29 -4.20
CA HIS A 161 -2.55 -5.74 -5.45
C HIS A 161 -1.34 -6.63 -5.18
N LEU A 162 -0.96 -7.46 -6.15
CA LEU A 162 0.19 -8.37 -6.09
C LEU A 162 1.35 -7.97 -7.02
N LEU A 163 1.21 -6.85 -7.75
CA LEU A 163 2.24 -6.37 -8.70
C LEU A 163 3.61 -6.08 -8.07
N CYS A 164 3.65 -5.75 -6.78
CA CYS A 164 4.91 -5.53 -6.04
C CYS A 164 5.26 -6.70 -5.12
N GLY A 165 4.66 -7.87 -5.34
CA GLY A 165 4.76 -9.03 -4.45
C GLY A 165 3.60 -9.11 -3.46
N THR A 166 3.68 -10.07 -2.54
CA THR A 166 2.67 -10.21 -1.48
C THR A 166 2.84 -9.07 -0.48
N PRO A 167 1.78 -8.29 -0.19
CA PRO A 167 1.87 -7.24 0.80
C PRO A 167 2.27 -7.82 2.16
N GLU A 168 3.26 -7.22 2.80
CA GLU A 168 3.54 -7.50 4.22
C GLU A 168 2.36 -6.99 5.04
N LEU A 169 1.49 -7.92 5.40
CA LEU A 169 0.45 -7.64 6.38
C LEU A 169 1.14 -7.35 7.70
N PRO A 170 0.78 -6.26 8.42
CA PRO A 170 1.11 -6.19 9.82
C PRO A 170 0.62 -7.49 10.44
N PRO A 171 1.44 -8.16 11.28
CA PRO A 171 1.05 -9.43 11.87
C PRO A 171 -0.35 -9.22 12.43
N ALA A 172 -1.29 -10.08 12.04
CA ALA A 172 -2.61 -10.05 12.61
C ALA A 172 -2.38 -10.12 14.11
N SER A 173 -2.53 -8.98 14.82
CA SER A 173 -2.55 -8.99 16.26
C SER A 173 -3.59 -10.04 16.57
N ALA A 174 -3.20 -11.15 17.17
CA ALA A 174 -4.13 -12.21 17.53
C ALA A 174 -5.33 -11.50 18.15
N GLY A 175 -6.46 -11.48 17.41
CA GLY A 175 -7.61 -10.67 17.81
C GLY A 175 -7.89 -11.05 19.24
N PRO A 176 -8.04 -10.07 20.16
CA PRO A 176 -7.63 -10.19 21.55
C PRO A 176 -7.87 -11.62 21.99
N GLU A 177 -6.79 -12.41 22.14
CA GLU A 177 -6.89 -13.57 23.01
C GLU A 177 -7.64 -13.03 24.20
N ARG A 178 -8.79 -13.62 24.54
CA ARG A 178 -9.50 -13.25 25.75
C ARG A 178 -8.42 -13.34 26.81
N VAL A 179 -7.87 -12.18 27.20
CA VAL A 179 -6.79 -12.14 28.15
C VAL A 179 -7.49 -12.68 29.36
N SER A 180 -7.19 -13.94 29.66
CA SER A 180 -7.73 -14.58 30.83
C SER A 180 -7.37 -13.62 31.95
N SER A 181 -8.38 -13.12 32.65
CA SER A 181 -8.21 -12.12 33.70
C SER A 181 -7.24 -12.58 34.79
N SER A 182 -6.88 -13.87 34.79
CA SER A 182 -5.79 -14.51 35.52
C SER A 182 -4.39 -14.01 35.16
N GLY A 183 -4.07 -13.74 33.89
CA GLY A 183 -2.72 -13.33 33.46
C GLY A 183 -2.37 -11.91 33.89
N LEU A 184 -3.28 -10.96 33.62
CA LEU A 184 -3.16 -9.57 34.08
C LEU A 184 -3.12 -9.46 35.61
N GLY A 185 -3.84 -10.34 36.33
CA GLY A 185 -3.81 -10.38 37.78
C GLY A 185 -2.45 -10.80 38.35
N ALA A 186 -1.81 -11.80 37.73
CA ALA A 186 -0.50 -12.29 38.15
C ALA A 186 0.62 -11.27 37.86
N GLU A 187 0.60 -10.63 36.69
CA GLU A 187 1.57 -9.59 36.33
C GLU A 187 1.45 -8.35 37.22
N LEU A 188 0.22 -7.94 37.54
CA LEU A 188 -0.06 -6.80 38.42
C LEU A 188 0.25 -7.10 39.89
N ALA A 189 0.18 -8.37 40.31
CA ALA A 189 0.68 -8.81 41.61
C ALA A 189 2.22 -8.78 41.66
N GLY A 190 2.90 -9.25 40.61
CA GLY A 190 4.35 -9.20 40.50
C GLY A 190 4.89 -7.77 40.53
N LEU A 191 4.30 -6.87 39.74
CA LEU A 191 4.65 -5.44 39.72
C LEU A 191 4.43 -4.76 41.07
N ARG A 192 3.39 -5.15 41.83
CA ARG A 192 3.14 -4.58 43.17
C ARG A 192 4.18 -5.04 44.18
N GLU A 193 4.61 -6.30 44.10
CA GLU A 193 5.66 -6.84 44.96
C GLU A 193 7.01 -6.17 44.68
N GLU A 194 7.35 -6.01 43.40
CA GLU A 194 8.59 -5.33 42.99
C GLU A 194 8.59 -3.87 43.45
N VAL A 195 7.46 -3.15 43.32
CA VAL A 195 7.33 -1.78 43.84
C VAL A 195 7.46 -1.72 45.37
N ALA A 196 6.96 -2.73 46.09
CA ALA A 196 7.10 -2.79 47.55
C ALA A 196 8.56 -3.02 47.96
N GLN A 197 9.26 -3.92 47.26
CA GLN A 197 10.66 -4.24 47.51
C GLN A 197 11.57 -3.05 47.21
N LEU A 198 11.39 -2.38 46.07
CA LEU A 198 12.15 -1.18 45.71
C LEU A 198 11.91 -0.03 46.69
N ARG A 199 10.68 0.12 47.23
CA ARG A 199 10.40 1.14 48.25
C ARG A 199 11.10 0.85 49.57
N ALA A 200 11.21 -0.42 49.97
CA ALA A 200 11.95 -0.82 51.17
C ALA A 200 13.45 -0.54 51.01
N GLU A 201 14.03 -0.93 49.87
CA GLU A 201 15.45 -0.69 49.56
C GLU A 201 15.77 0.81 49.52
N VAL A 202 14.90 1.63 48.91
CA VAL A 202 15.05 3.10 48.92
C VAL A 202 14.95 3.68 50.34
N ALA A 203 14.13 3.11 51.22
CA ALA A 203 14.02 3.56 52.60
C ALA A 203 15.28 3.22 53.41
N GLU A 204 15.85 2.03 53.18
CA GLU A 204 17.09 1.56 53.80
C GLU A 204 18.29 2.40 53.36
N LEU A 205 18.47 2.60 52.04
CA LEU A 205 19.53 3.45 51.49
C LEU A 205 19.43 4.91 51.99
N LYS A 206 18.21 5.45 52.15
CA LYS A 206 18.01 6.77 52.75
C LYS A 206 18.39 6.82 54.22
N ALA A 207 18.17 5.75 54.98
CA ALA A 207 18.55 5.66 56.37
C ALA A 207 20.08 5.58 56.53
N GLU A 208 20.76 4.78 55.71
CA GLU A 208 22.22 4.69 55.67
C GLU A 208 22.87 6.01 55.28
N LEU A 209 22.35 6.69 54.24
CA LEU A 209 22.84 8.01 53.83
C LEU A 209 22.67 9.04 54.94
N LYS A 210 21.57 9.00 55.68
CA LYS A 210 21.34 9.90 56.82
C LYS A 210 22.32 9.63 57.98
N ALA A 211 22.68 8.38 58.22
CA ALA A 211 23.66 8.00 59.24
C ALA A 211 25.10 8.37 58.85
N LEU A 212 25.43 8.39 57.55
CA LEU A 212 26.73 8.85 57.05
C LEU A 212 26.87 10.39 57.03
N LEU A 213 25.75 11.11 57.01
CA LEU A 213 25.71 12.58 57.00
C LEU A 213 25.49 13.20 58.39
N SER A 214 25.40 12.37 59.45
CA SER A 214 25.33 12.79 60.87
C SER A 214 26.64 12.54 61.58
#